data_AF-A0A939FFJ7-F1
#
_entry.id   AF-A0A939FFJ7-F1
#
_cell.length_a   1.000
_cell.length_b   1.000
_cell.length_c   1.000
_cell.angle_alpha   90.00
_cell.angle_beta   90.00
_cell.angle_gamma   90.00
#
_symmetry.space_group_name_H-M   'P 1'
#
loop_
_entity.id
_entity.type
_entity.pdbx_description
1 polymer ?
#
loop_
_entity_poly.entity_id
_entity_poly.type
_entity_poly.pdbx_seq_one_letter_code
_entity_poly.pdbx_strand_id
1 'polypeptide(L)'
;PLQTGVGLAEVETFGKFLGGSATNVAVAAARLGRRTAVITRTGADPFGEYLHRELRAFGVDDRWVTPVDGLPTPVTFCEIFPPDDFPLYFYRQPVAPDLVIEEGELDLG
;
A
#
# COMPACT_ATOMS: atom_id res chain seq x y z
N PRO A 1 9.72 6.74 7.87
CA PRO A 1 10.68 7.82 8.18
C PRO A 1 12.02 7.54 7.52
N LEU A 2 12.79 8.57 7.16
CA LEU A 2 14.18 8.39 6.69
C LEU A 2 15.21 8.50 7.83
N GLN A 3 14.72 8.59 9.07
CA GLN A 3 15.50 8.65 10.32
C GLN A 3 15.10 7.46 11.21
N THR A 4 16.08 6.93 11.97
CA THR A 4 15.95 5.78 12.89
C THR A 4 16.25 6.24 14.31
N GLY A 5 15.59 5.66 15.31
CA GLY A 5 15.81 5.94 16.73
C GLY A 5 15.17 7.24 17.24
N VAL A 6 14.26 7.83 16.47
CA VAL A 6 13.53 9.06 16.83
C VAL A 6 12.02 8.82 16.70
N GLY A 7 11.24 9.44 17.58
CA GLY A 7 9.78 9.39 17.51
C GLY A 7 9.24 10.11 16.29
N LEU A 8 8.03 9.77 15.86
CA LEU A 8 7.40 10.27 14.64
C LEU A 8 7.27 11.80 14.64
N ALA A 9 7.07 12.40 15.82
CA ALA A 9 7.00 13.85 16.00
C ALA A 9 8.33 14.58 15.75
N GLU A 10 9.45 13.87 15.79
CA GLU A 10 10.81 14.41 15.58
C GLU A 10 11.39 14.08 14.19
N VAL A 11 10.70 13.27 13.40
CA VAL A 11 11.12 12.94 12.04
C VAL A 11 10.96 14.16 11.14
N GLU A 12 12.03 14.53 10.44
CA GLU A 12 12.05 15.68 9.53
C GLU A 12 11.76 15.29 8.08
N THR A 13 12.09 14.05 7.69
CA THR A 13 11.96 13.59 6.30
C THR A 13 11.31 12.22 6.16
N PHE A 14 10.44 12.11 5.16
CA PHE A 14 9.69 10.91 4.84
C PHE A 14 9.93 10.49 3.39
N GLY A 15 10.25 9.21 3.21
CA GLY A 15 10.18 8.54 1.92
C GLY A 15 8.82 7.86 1.78
N LYS A 16 8.29 7.85 0.55
CA LYS A 16 7.09 7.09 0.21
C LYS A 16 7.51 5.74 -0.37
N PHE A 17 6.85 4.68 0.08
CA PHE A 17 7.04 3.32 -0.40
C PHE A 17 5.68 2.65 -0.61
N LEU A 18 5.61 1.74 -1.58
CA LEU A 18 4.51 0.78 -1.70
C LEU A 18 4.45 -0.10 -0.45
N GLY A 19 3.24 -0.36 0.07
CA GLY A 19 3.04 -1.19 1.26
C GLY A 19 1.74 -2.00 1.20
N GLY A 20 1.39 -2.60 2.34
CA GLY A 20 0.26 -3.53 2.49
C GLY A 20 0.70 -4.99 2.43
N SER A 21 0.15 -5.82 3.31
CA SER A 21 0.59 -7.23 3.47
C SER A 21 0.44 -8.03 2.16
N ALA A 22 -0.75 -8.00 1.55
CA ALA A 22 -1.02 -8.72 0.31
C ALA A 22 -0.13 -8.23 -0.85
N THR A 23 0.04 -6.91 -0.96
CA THR A 23 0.94 -6.27 -1.94
C THR A 23 2.38 -6.74 -1.78
N ASN A 24 2.90 -6.75 -0.55
CA ASN A 24 4.26 -7.19 -0.26
C ASN A 24 4.49 -8.66 -0.64
N VAL A 25 3.50 -9.53 -0.38
CA VAL A 25 3.56 -10.94 -0.79
C VAL A 25 3.54 -11.06 -2.32
N ALA A 26 2.68 -10.32 -3.02
CA ALA A 26 2.64 -10.31 -4.49
C ALA A 26 3.97 -9.84 -5.08
N VAL A 27 4.54 -8.73 -4.58
CA VAL A 27 5.87 -8.23 -5.01
C VAL A 27 6.96 -9.26 -4.75
N ALA A 28 6.96 -9.93 -3.59
CA ALA A 28 7.95 -10.96 -3.29
C ALA A 28 7.84 -12.16 -4.26
N ALA A 29 6.62 -12.62 -4.55
CA ALA A 29 6.41 -13.70 -5.51
C ALA A 29 6.76 -13.28 -6.95
N ALA A 30 6.49 -12.03 -7.35
CA ALA A 30 6.91 -11.48 -8.63
C ALA A 30 8.44 -11.49 -8.79
N ARG A 31 9.17 -11.07 -7.76
CA ARG A 31 10.65 -11.11 -7.72
C ARG A 31 11.22 -12.53 -7.83
N LEU A 32 10.45 -13.55 -7.44
CA LEU A 32 10.79 -14.97 -7.61
C LEU A 32 10.35 -15.55 -8.97
N GLY A 33 9.99 -14.70 -9.93
CA GLY A 33 9.62 -15.10 -11.30
C GLY A 33 8.20 -15.62 -11.45
N ARG A 34 7.32 -15.38 -10.48
CA ARG A 34 5.90 -15.74 -10.60
C ARG A 34 5.11 -14.61 -11.23
N ARG A 35 4.06 -14.97 -11.99
CA ARG A 35 3.04 -14.01 -12.40
C ARG A 35 2.11 -13.76 -11.22
N THR A 36 1.96 -12.51 -10.81
CA THR A 36 1.17 -12.13 -9.65
C THR A 36 0.30 -10.94 -9.98
N ALA A 37 -0.84 -10.85 -9.33
CA ALA A 37 -1.70 -9.69 -9.30
C ALA A 37 -2.10 -9.40 -7.84
N VAL A 38 -2.57 -8.18 -7.58
CA VAL A 38 -3.19 -7.85 -6.30
C VAL A 38 -4.62 -7.34 -6.55
N ILE A 39 -5.54 -7.80 -5.73
CA ILE A 39 -6.93 -7.31 -5.69
C ILE A 39 -7.01 -6.40 -4.48
N THR A 40 -7.21 -5.10 -4.70
CA THR A 40 -7.32 -4.10 -3.64
C THR A 40 -7.94 -2.83 -4.23
N ARG A 41 -8.26 -1.84 -3.40
CA ARG A 41 -8.71 -0.53 -3.90
C ARG A 41 -7.88 0.60 -3.32
N THR A 42 -7.82 1.69 -4.06
CA THR A 42 -7.14 2.95 -3.67
C THR A 42 -8.12 4.10 -3.67
N GLY A 43 -7.69 5.29 -3.26
CA GLY A 43 -8.41 6.50 -3.61
C GLY A 43 -8.22 6.86 -5.08
N ALA A 44 -9.12 7.69 -5.60
CA ALA A 44 -8.95 8.39 -6.87
C ALA A 44 -8.02 9.60 -6.70
N ASP A 45 -6.75 9.35 -6.33
CA ASP A 45 -5.80 10.38 -5.92
C ASP A 45 -4.35 10.09 -6.38
N PRO A 46 -3.42 11.06 -6.25
CA PRO A 46 -2.02 10.88 -6.67
C PRO A 46 -1.25 9.78 -5.92
N PHE A 47 -1.73 9.33 -4.74
CA PHE A 47 -1.15 8.17 -4.08
C PHE A 47 -1.58 6.90 -4.81
N GLY A 48 -2.84 6.77 -5.22
CA GLY A 48 -3.31 5.67 -6.07
C GLY A 48 -2.50 5.55 -7.37
N GLU A 49 -2.30 6.66 -8.08
CA GLU A 49 -1.45 6.71 -9.30
C GLU A 49 -0.01 6.25 -9.04
N TYR A 50 0.56 6.62 -7.89
CA TYR A 50 1.87 6.15 -7.47
C TYR A 50 1.87 4.64 -7.25
N LEU A 51 0.86 4.08 -6.58
CA LEU A 51 0.78 2.64 -6.32
C LEU A 51 0.69 1.84 -7.63
N HIS A 52 -0.10 2.29 -8.60
CA HIS A 52 -0.15 1.69 -9.94
C HIS A 52 1.23 1.63 -10.61
N ARG A 53 1.98 2.73 -10.57
CA ARG A 53 3.34 2.79 -11.14
C ARG A 53 4.30 1.82 -10.44
N GLU A 54 4.29 1.80 -9.11
CA GLU A 54 5.18 0.92 -8.33
C GLU A 54 4.85 -0.56 -8.53
N LEU A 55 3.56 -0.93 -8.54
CA LEU A 55 3.13 -2.30 -8.80
C LEU A 55 3.65 -2.81 -10.15
N ARG A 56 3.46 -2.03 -11.21
CA ARG A 56 3.97 -2.35 -12.55
C ARG A 56 5.50 -2.43 -12.55
N ALA A 57 6.19 -1.52 -11.87
CA ALA A 57 7.65 -1.56 -11.75
C ALA A 57 8.16 -2.82 -11.02
N PHE A 58 7.38 -3.37 -10.07
CA PHE A 58 7.67 -4.64 -9.42
C PHE A 58 7.17 -5.87 -10.19
N GLY A 59 6.57 -5.70 -11.36
CA GLY A 59 6.03 -6.80 -12.17
C GLY A 59 4.75 -7.43 -11.61
N VAL A 60 4.01 -6.70 -10.78
CA VAL A 60 2.70 -7.09 -10.27
C VAL A 60 1.62 -6.50 -11.16
N ASP A 61 0.70 -7.34 -11.65
CA ASP A 61 -0.46 -6.92 -12.42
C ASP A 61 -1.43 -6.14 -11.53
N ASP A 62 -1.71 -4.90 -11.93
CA ASP A 62 -2.50 -3.92 -11.20
C ASP A 62 -3.93 -3.79 -11.74
N ARG A 63 -4.39 -4.69 -12.63
CA ARG A 63 -5.71 -4.58 -13.28
C ARG A 63 -6.91 -4.59 -12.33
N TRP A 64 -6.75 -5.13 -11.12
CA TRP A 64 -7.77 -5.14 -10.06
C TRP A 64 -7.44 -4.19 -8.90
N VAL A 65 -6.55 -3.24 -9.14
CA VAL A 65 -6.34 -2.10 -8.25
C VAL A 65 -7.22 -0.99 -8.76
N THR A 66 -8.41 -0.83 -8.17
CA THR A 66 -9.40 0.12 -8.66
C THR A 66 -9.57 1.30 -7.70
N PRO A 67 -9.83 2.51 -8.20
CA PRO A 67 -10.06 3.66 -7.33
C PRO A 67 -11.47 3.66 -6.75
N VAL A 68 -11.62 4.25 -5.56
CA VAL A 68 -12.91 4.54 -4.92
C VAL A 68 -13.06 6.05 -4.80
N ASP A 69 -14.10 6.58 -5.44
CA ASP A 69 -14.40 8.00 -5.35
C ASP A 69 -14.77 8.40 -3.90
N GLY A 70 -14.21 9.50 -3.43
CA GLY A 70 -14.50 10.05 -2.10
C GLY A 70 -13.76 9.40 -0.94
N LEU A 71 -12.97 8.35 -1.15
CA LEU A 71 -12.09 7.76 -0.13
C LEU A 71 -10.62 8.03 -0.46
N PRO A 72 -9.78 8.47 0.50
CA PRO A 72 -8.36 8.67 0.26
C PRO A 72 -7.61 7.34 0.25
N THR A 73 -6.55 7.25 -0.56
CA THR A 73 -5.56 6.17 -0.46
C THR A 73 -4.93 6.20 0.93
N PRO A 74 -4.94 5.08 1.68
CA PRO A 74 -4.48 5.08 3.05
C PRO A 74 -2.96 5.21 3.12
N VAL A 75 -2.48 5.96 4.10
CA VAL A 75 -1.05 6.06 4.42
C VAL A 75 -0.78 5.45 5.78
N THR A 76 0.37 4.82 5.92
CA THR A 76 0.85 4.29 7.21
C THR A 76 2.20 4.93 7.50
N PHE A 77 2.28 5.63 8.62
CA PHE A 77 3.56 6.08 9.16
C PHE A 77 4.11 5.03 10.10
N CYS A 78 5.43 4.96 10.19
CA CYS A 78 6.10 4.09 11.15
C CYS A 78 7.23 4.84 11.86
N GLU A 79 7.58 4.34 13.02
CA GLU A 79 8.84 4.63 13.69
C GLU A 79 9.79 3.43 13.54
N ILE A 80 11.08 3.65 13.72
CA ILE A 80 12.10 2.61 13.54
C ILE A 80 13.01 2.62 14.77
N PHE A 81 12.79 1.69 15.70
CA PHE A 81 13.60 1.50 16.92
C PHE A 81 14.13 0.07 16.97
N PRO A 82 15.31 -0.20 16.37
CA PRO A 82 15.93 -1.51 16.44
C PRO A 82 16.24 -1.93 17.89
N PRO A 83 16.23 -3.23 18.21
CA PRO A 83 16.13 -4.34 17.24
C PRO A 83 14.69 -4.74 16.87
N ASP A 84 13.68 -4.40 17.67
CA ASP A 84 12.37 -5.06 17.61
C ASP A 84 11.15 -4.15 17.82
N ASP A 85 11.32 -2.82 17.93
CA ASP A 85 10.21 -1.89 18.11
C ASP A 85 9.97 -1.03 16.85
N PHE A 86 8.81 -1.24 16.23
CA PHE A 86 8.42 -0.58 14.97
C PHE A 86 6.95 -0.13 15.00
N PRO A 87 6.59 0.86 15.84
CA PRO A 87 5.22 1.37 15.93
C PRO A 87 4.67 1.79 14.57
N LEU A 88 3.41 1.41 14.29
CA LEU A 88 2.70 1.73 13.05
C LEU A 88 1.47 2.60 13.33
N TYR A 89 1.31 3.66 12.54
CA TYR A 89 0.22 4.62 12.64
C TYR A 89 -0.57 4.61 11.33
N PHE A 90 -1.76 4.00 11.37
CA PHE A 90 -2.61 3.80 10.20
C PHE A 90 -3.61 4.94 10.02
N TYR A 91 -3.56 5.61 8.87
CA TYR A 91 -4.55 6.61 8.47
C TYR A 91 -5.52 5.95 7.48
N ARG A 92 -6.50 5.25 8.07
CA ARG A 92 -7.47 4.38 7.36
C ARG A 92 -8.93 4.66 7.73
N GLN A 93 -9.18 5.72 8.48
CA GLN A 93 -10.50 6.07 9.01
C GLN A 93 -11.28 6.99 8.06
N PRO A 94 -12.63 6.97 8.09
CA PRO A 94 -13.46 6.01 8.81
C PRO A 94 -13.49 4.62 8.12
N VAL A 95 -13.26 4.58 6.81
CA VAL A 95 -13.19 3.38 5.98
C VAL A 95 -12.07 3.57 4.97
N ALA A 96 -11.26 2.53 4.78
CA ALA A 96 -10.23 2.52 3.75
C ALA A 96 -10.77 1.89 2.45
N PRO A 97 -10.35 2.37 1.27
CA PRO A 97 -10.81 1.86 -0.02
C PRO A 97 -10.74 0.33 -0.16
N ASP A 98 -9.67 -0.29 0.37
CA ASP A 98 -9.40 -1.72 0.28
C ASP A 98 -10.40 -2.60 1.04
N LEU A 99 -11.24 -2.02 1.90
CA LEU A 99 -12.34 -2.71 2.59
C LEU A 99 -13.66 -2.71 1.82
N VAL A 100 -13.70 -2.07 0.65
CA VAL A 100 -14.94 -1.84 -0.09
C VAL A 100 -14.93 -2.63 -1.41
N ILE A 101 -14.38 -3.83 -1.44
CA ILE A 101 -14.33 -4.65 -2.66
C ILE A 101 -15.69 -5.34 -2.86
N GLU A 102 -16.25 -5.25 -4.07
CA GLU A 102 -17.52 -5.89 -4.42
C GLU A 102 -17.31 -7.06 -5.38
N GLU A 103 -18.17 -8.09 -5.29
CA GLU A 103 -18.08 -9.30 -6.12
C GLU A 103 -18.13 -8.99 -7.63
N GLY A 104 -18.97 -8.04 -8.03
CA GLY A 104 -19.12 -7.63 -9.43
C GLY A 104 -17.89 -6.96 -10.05
N GLU A 105 -16.88 -6.63 -9.24
CA GLU A 105 -15.61 -6.07 -9.70
C GLU A 105 -14.59 -7.15 -10.07
N LEU A 106 -14.92 -8.42 -9.78
CA LEU A 106 -14.05 -9.56 -10.00
C LEU A 106 -14.59 -10.41 -11.16
N ASP A 107 -13.69 -10.80 -12.06
CA ASP A 107 -13.97 -11.75 -13.12
C ASP A 107 -13.89 -13.17 -12.55
N LEU A 108 -14.97 -13.59 -11.88
CA LEU A 108 -15.04 -14.88 -11.16
C LEU A 108 -15.51 -16.07 -12.02
N GLY A 109 -15.86 -15.82 -13.29
CA GLY A 109 -16.36 -16.85 -14.22
C GLY A 109 -17.84 -17.14 -14.11
#